data_AF-A0A822GZD2-F1
#
_entry.id   AF-A0A822GZD2-F1
#
_cell.length_a   1.000
_cell.length_b   1.000
_cell.length_c   1.000
_cell.angle_alpha   90.00
_cell.angle_beta   90.00
_cell.angle_gamma   90.00
#
_symmetry.space_group_name_H-M   'P 1'
#
loop_
_entity.id
_entity.type
_entity.pdbx_description
1 polymer ?
#
loop_
_entity_poly.entity_id
_entity_poly.type
_entity_poly.pdbx_seq_one_letter_code
_entity_poly.pdbx_strand_id
1 'polypeptide(L)'
;FDRRDHVLACFGGAGGQHACAIARALGMKTVFISRFAGVLSALGLALADVVHEMQEPFGKVINSDNWLNIIDRLNYLSKYGTDELVKQGCDRKSIIVEKYLNLRYEGIDCALMCTSNEDVAESFINVFLKKYKEQFGFNLPNRPIIVDDIRIRALAKSAMNIDRKIDTRPKDKSFKELKV
;
A
#
# COMPACT_ATOMS: atom_id res chain seq x y z
N PHE A 1 6.95 -13.38 8.22
CA PHE A 1 7.37 -13.78 6.86
C PHE A 1 8.81 -14.26 6.88
N ASP A 2 9.16 -15.24 6.05
CA ASP A 2 10.52 -15.76 5.92
C ASP A 2 11.21 -15.14 4.70
N ARG A 3 12.39 -14.54 4.91
CA ARG A 3 13.18 -13.90 3.84
C ARG A 3 13.54 -14.87 2.72
N ARG A 4 13.68 -16.16 3.03
CA ARG A 4 14.07 -17.22 2.08
C ARG A 4 13.03 -17.48 1.00
N ASP A 5 11.78 -17.09 1.25
CA ASP A 5 10.67 -17.24 0.31
C ASP A 5 10.54 -16.06 -0.68
N HIS A 6 11.39 -15.03 -0.55
CA HIS A 6 11.35 -13.84 -1.39
C HIS A 6 12.50 -13.79 -2.40
N VAL A 7 12.33 -12.96 -3.44
CA VAL A 7 13.34 -12.67 -4.46
C VAL A 7 14.04 -11.34 -4.13
N LEU A 8 15.37 -11.32 -4.21
CA LEU A 8 16.12 -10.07 -4.03
C LEU A 8 16.07 -9.25 -5.31
N ALA A 9 15.21 -8.23 -5.35
CA ALA A 9 15.18 -7.26 -6.45
C ALA A 9 16.32 -6.26 -6.28
N CYS A 10 17.18 -6.16 -7.28
CA CYS A 10 18.37 -5.31 -7.27
C CYS A 10 18.31 -4.24 -8.35
N PHE A 11 18.58 -2.99 -7.97
CA PHE A 11 18.56 -1.81 -8.85
C PHE A 11 19.60 -0.77 -8.43
N GLY A 12 19.71 0.32 -9.20
CA GLY A 12 20.74 1.34 -9.05
C GLY A 12 22.02 0.98 -9.82
N GLY A 13 22.81 2.00 -10.19
CA GLY A 13 23.99 1.82 -11.04
C GLY A 13 25.06 0.87 -10.48
N ALA A 14 25.14 0.75 -9.16
CA ALA A 14 26.09 -0.15 -8.47
C ALA A 14 25.42 -1.38 -7.82
N GLY A 15 24.09 -1.52 -7.88
CA GLY A 15 23.37 -2.52 -7.09
C GLY A 15 23.84 -3.96 -7.36
N GLY A 16 24.09 -4.28 -8.64
CA GLY A 16 24.51 -5.63 -9.04
C GLY A 16 25.85 -6.09 -8.45
N GLN A 17 26.70 -5.17 -7.99
CA GLN A 17 28.05 -5.49 -7.49
C GLN A 17 28.01 -6.34 -6.21
N HIS A 18 26.98 -6.18 -5.39
CA HIS A 18 26.86 -6.86 -4.09
C HIS A 18 25.67 -7.83 -4.00
N ALA A 19 24.84 -7.91 -5.04
CA ALA A 19 23.56 -8.63 -4.98
C ALA A 19 23.69 -10.10 -4.59
N CYS A 20 24.69 -10.82 -5.13
CA CYS A 20 24.91 -12.23 -4.79
C CYS A 20 25.37 -12.41 -3.34
N ALA A 21 26.29 -11.56 -2.86
CA ALA A 21 26.78 -11.64 -1.47
C ALA A 21 25.65 -11.37 -0.47
N ILE A 22 24.81 -10.37 -0.75
CA ILE A 22 23.63 -10.03 0.05
C ILE A 22 22.62 -11.18 0.02
N ALA A 23 22.28 -11.71 -1.15
CA ALA A 23 21.34 -12.83 -1.27
C ALA A 23 21.79 -14.05 -0.44
N ARG A 24 23.09 -14.39 -0.50
CA ARG A 24 23.67 -15.48 0.29
C ARG A 24 23.54 -15.24 1.78
N ALA A 25 23.87 -14.03 2.24
CA ALA A 25 23.76 -13.65 3.66
C ALA A 25 22.30 -13.69 4.17
N LEU A 26 21.33 -13.44 3.30
CA LEU A 26 19.90 -13.48 3.61
C LEU A 26 19.27 -14.87 3.41
N GLY A 27 20.02 -15.86 2.89
CA GLY A 27 19.51 -17.19 2.56
C GLY A 27 18.54 -17.21 1.37
N MET A 28 18.57 -16.17 0.52
CA MET A 28 17.68 -16.02 -0.64
C MET A 28 18.25 -16.77 -1.84
N LYS A 29 17.39 -17.49 -2.58
CA LYS A 29 17.81 -18.33 -3.72
C LYS A 29 17.82 -17.61 -5.05
N THR A 30 17.13 -16.48 -5.14
CA THR A 30 16.87 -15.80 -6.41
C THR A 30 17.18 -14.31 -6.28
N VAL A 31 17.97 -13.81 -7.23
CA VAL A 31 18.24 -12.39 -7.44
C VAL A 31 17.61 -11.97 -8.76
N PHE A 32 16.83 -10.89 -8.76
CA PHE A 32 16.25 -10.31 -9.96
C PHE A 32 16.91 -8.95 -10.24
N ILE A 33 17.55 -8.82 -11.41
CA ILE A 33 18.13 -7.57 -11.89
C ILE A 33 17.35 -7.13 -13.12
N SER A 34 16.66 -5.99 -13.02
CA SER A 34 15.92 -5.42 -14.14
C SER A 34 16.88 -4.92 -15.22
N ARG A 35 16.50 -5.04 -16.51
CA ARG A 35 17.21 -4.37 -17.63
C ARG A 35 17.31 -2.86 -17.41
N PHE A 36 16.33 -2.28 -16.70
CA PHE A 36 16.27 -0.86 -16.38
C PHE A 36 16.88 -0.54 -15.01
N ALA A 37 17.68 -1.42 -14.41
CA ALA A 37 18.22 -1.27 -13.05
C ALA A 37 18.88 0.10 -12.81
N GLY A 38 19.64 0.62 -13.78
CA GLY A 38 20.30 1.93 -13.67
C GLY A 38 19.36 3.14 -13.63
N VAL A 39 18.12 3.01 -14.14
CA VAL A 39 17.14 4.10 -14.28
C VAL A 39 15.80 3.77 -13.63
N LEU A 40 15.75 2.73 -12.79
CA LEU A 40 14.50 2.18 -12.26
C LEU A 40 13.70 3.20 -11.43
N SER A 41 14.38 4.14 -10.79
CA SER A 41 13.73 5.23 -10.04
C SER A 41 12.97 6.19 -10.96
N ALA A 42 13.55 6.59 -12.09
CA ALA A 42 12.87 7.43 -13.07
C ALA A 42 11.72 6.67 -13.74
N LEU A 43 11.92 5.38 -14.03
CA LEU A 43 10.87 4.51 -14.57
C LEU A 43 9.70 4.35 -13.60
N GLY A 44 9.98 4.15 -12.31
CA GLY A 44 8.97 4.03 -11.27
C GLY A 44 8.15 5.31 -11.12
N LEU A 45 8.80 6.48 -11.18
CA LEU A 45 8.11 7.77 -11.15
C LEU A 45 7.21 7.96 -12.38
N ALA A 46 7.68 7.59 -13.58
CA ALA A 46 6.90 7.72 -14.81
C ALA A 46 5.66 6.79 -14.84
N LEU A 47 5.77 5.61 -14.21
CA LEU A 47 4.69 4.63 -14.09
C LEU A 47 3.72 4.89 -12.93
N ALA A 48 4.11 5.72 -11.95
CA ALA A 48 3.34 5.90 -10.74
C ALA A 48 1.99 6.57 -11.04
N ASP A 49 0.94 6.06 -10.39
CA ASP A 49 -0.35 6.72 -10.36
C ASP A 49 -0.20 8.08 -9.65
N VAL A 50 -0.99 9.06 -10.08
CA VAL A 50 -1.03 10.36 -9.40
C VAL A 50 -1.92 10.20 -8.18
N VAL A 51 -1.35 10.43 -7.00
CA VAL A 51 -2.03 10.19 -5.72
C VAL A 51 -2.15 11.48 -4.93
N HIS A 52 -3.34 11.71 -4.37
CA HIS A 52 -3.58 12.74 -3.37
C HIS A 52 -4.14 12.08 -2.12
N GLU A 53 -3.40 12.15 -1.02
CA GLU A 53 -3.77 11.55 0.27
C GLU A 53 -4.08 12.66 1.27
N MET A 54 -5.16 12.47 2.03
CA MET A 54 -5.55 13.41 3.08
C MET A 54 -5.92 12.66 4.35
N GLN A 55 -5.65 13.30 5.48
CA GLN A 55 -5.89 12.74 6.80
C GLN A 55 -6.37 13.83 7.76
N GLU A 56 -7.34 13.48 8.61
CA GLU A 56 -7.89 14.34 9.66
C GLU A 56 -8.00 13.53 10.97
N PRO A 57 -7.55 14.07 12.12
CA PRO A 57 -7.74 13.41 13.41
C PRO A 57 -9.23 13.31 13.77
N PHE A 58 -9.63 12.22 14.44
CA PHE A 58 -11.01 12.02 14.90
C PHE A 58 -11.10 11.73 16.40
N GLY A 59 -10.30 10.77 16.90
CA GLY A 59 -10.10 10.51 18.33
C GLY A 59 -11.33 10.06 19.12
N LYS A 60 -12.33 9.42 18.51
CA LYS A 60 -13.54 8.94 19.20
C LYS A 60 -13.86 7.47 18.93
N VAL A 61 -14.65 6.88 19.81
CA VAL A 61 -15.13 5.49 19.68
C VAL A 61 -15.98 5.33 18.42
N ILE A 62 -15.75 4.26 17.67
CA ILE A 62 -16.58 3.87 16.53
C ILE A 62 -17.87 3.23 17.04
N ASN A 63 -19.00 3.92 16.83
CA ASN A 63 -20.33 3.48 17.22
C ASN A 63 -21.39 4.15 16.32
N SER A 64 -22.66 3.81 16.51
CA SER A 64 -23.78 4.39 15.74
C SER A 64 -23.83 5.91 15.80
N ASP A 65 -23.52 6.50 16.95
CA ASP A 65 -23.68 7.93 17.21
C ASP A 65 -22.65 8.77 16.45
N ASN A 66 -21.42 8.25 16.33
CA ASN A 66 -20.32 8.91 15.64
C ASN A 66 -20.22 8.50 14.16
N TRP A 67 -20.86 7.41 13.74
CA TRP A 67 -20.67 6.85 12.39
C TRP A 67 -21.05 7.81 11.27
N LEU A 68 -22.19 8.51 11.41
CA LEU A 68 -22.62 9.50 10.42
C LEU A 68 -21.58 10.61 10.25
N ASN A 69 -21.00 11.09 11.35
CA ASN A 69 -19.96 12.11 11.31
C ASN A 69 -18.70 11.60 10.59
N ILE A 70 -18.28 10.36 10.85
CA ILE A 70 -17.13 9.73 10.19
C ILE A 70 -17.36 9.67 8.67
N ILE A 71 -18.55 9.24 8.24
CA ILE A 71 -18.90 9.14 6.82
C ILE A 71 -18.96 10.51 6.16
N ASP A 72 -19.55 11.51 6.81
CA ASP A 72 -19.58 12.87 6.29
C ASP A 72 -18.17 13.43 6.08
N ARG A 73 -17.25 13.19 7.04
CA ARG A 73 -15.84 13.58 6.91
C ARG A 73 -15.13 12.83 5.81
N LEU A 74 -15.30 11.52 5.72
CA LEU A 74 -14.76 10.71 4.62
C LEU A 74 -15.25 11.24 3.26
N ASN A 75 -16.54 11.55 3.13
CA ASN A 75 -17.13 12.05 1.88
C ASN A 75 -16.61 13.45 1.52
N TYR A 76 -16.49 14.34 2.52
CA TYR A 76 -15.89 15.66 2.34
C TYR A 76 -14.45 15.56 1.84
N LEU A 77 -13.62 14.75 2.52
CA LEU A 77 -12.23 14.53 2.13
C LEU A 77 -12.13 13.86 0.75
N SER A 78 -13.01 12.90 0.46
CA SER A 78 -13.06 12.24 -0.86
C SER A 78 -13.32 13.22 -1.99
N LYS A 79 -14.28 14.14 -1.79
CA LYS A 79 -14.59 15.18 -2.77
C LYS A 79 -13.39 16.11 -2.98
N TYR A 80 -12.80 16.61 -1.90
CA TYR A 80 -11.65 17.50 -1.97
C TYR A 80 -10.46 16.84 -2.67
N GLY A 81 -10.10 15.60 -2.29
CA GLY A 81 -8.99 14.89 -2.92
C GLY A 81 -9.22 14.61 -4.41
N THR A 82 -10.47 14.35 -4.80
CA THR A 82 -10.86 14.25 -6.21
C THR A 82 -10.69 15.59 -6.94
N ASP A 83 -11.14 16.68 -6.32
CA ASP A 83 -11.07 18.03 -6.91
C ASP A 83 -9.60 18.48 -7.09
N GLU A 84 -8.70 18.13 -6.17
CA GLU A 84 -7.26 18.39 -6.31
C GLU A 84 -6.62 17.64 -7.49
N LEU A 85 -6.95 16.37 -7.68
CA LEU A 85 -6.46 15.62 -8.84
C LEU A 85 -7.02 16.16 -10.16
N VAL A 86 -8.27 16.61 -10.18
CA VAL A 86 -8.86 17.26 -11.36
C VAL A 86 -8.14 18.57 -11.68
N LYS A 87 -7.75 19.37 -10.68
CA LYS A 87 -6.95 20.60 -10.90
C LYS A 87 -5.58 20.29 -11.50
N GLN A 88 -5.01 19.12 -11.23
CA GLN A 88 -3.77 18.64 -11.84
C GLN A 88 -3.96 18.08 -13.27
N GLY A 89 -5.18 18.14 -13.81
CA GLY A 89 -5.49 17.71 -15.18
C GLY A 89 -5.93 16.24 -15.29
N CYS A 90 -6.20 15.55 -14.19
CA CYS A 90 -6.71 14.18 -14.23
C CYS A 90 -8.20 14.15 -14.58
N ASP A 91 -8.62 13.16 -15.38
CA ASP A 91 -10.05 12.94 -15.67
C ASP A 91 -10.79 12.47 -14.41
N ARG A 92 -11.87 13.15 -14.04
CA ARG A 92 -12.68 12.80 -12.86
C ARG A 92 -13.17 11.35 -12.90
N LYS A 93 -13.50 10.82 -14.08
CA LYS A 93 -14.04 9.45 -14.21
C LYS A 93 -13.00 8.36 -13.98
N SER A 94 -11.72 8.68 -14.08
CA SER A 94 -10.63 7.73 -13.86
C SER A 94 -10.11 7.76 -12.41
N ILE A 95 -10.58 8.71 -11.60
CA ILE A 95 -10.20 8.83 -10.20
C ILE A 95 -10.92 7.77 -9.36
N ILE A 96 -10.14 7.03 -8.58
CA ILE A 96 -10.62 6.09 -7.57
C ILE A 96 -10.28 6.67 -6.20
N VAL A 97 -11.24 6.62 -5.26
CA VAL A 97 -10.99 7.04 -3.89
C VAL A 97 -11.10 5.85 -2.96
N GLU A 98 -10.04 5.62 -2.21
CA GLU A 98 -9.98 4.62 -1.14
C GLU A 98 -10.17 5.32 0.21
N LYS A 99 -11.00 4.74 1.08
CA LYS A 99 -11.33 5.27 2.39
C LYS A 99 -10.70 4.40 3.47
N TYR A 100 -10.07 5.05 4.45
CA TYR A 100 -9.32 4.40 5.52
C TYR A 100 -9.74 4.96 6.87
N LEU A 101 -9.87 4.06 7.85
CA LEU A 101 -9.95 4.40 9.26
C LEU A 101 -8.72 3.82 9.97
N ASN A 102 -7.99 4.66 10.68
CA ASN A 102 -6.92 4.21 11.56
C ASN A 102 -7.56 3.86 12.91
N LEU A 103 -7.67 2.55 13.17
CA LEU A 103 -8.39 2.01 14.31
C LEU A 103 -7.42 1.49 15.37
N ARG A 104 -7.72 1.75 16.64
CA ARG A 104 -6.98 1.20 17.78
C ARG A 104 -7.90 0.84 18.92
N TYR A 105 -7.46 -0.05 19.79
CA TYR A 105 -8.13 -0.22 21.08
C TYR A 105 -7.87 1.00 21.97
N GLU A 106 -8.88 1.39 22.75
CA GLU A 106 -8.74 2.44 23.76
C GLU A 106 -7.56 2.16 24.70
N GLY A 107 -6.73 3.15 25.03
CA GLY A 107 -5.56 2.97 25.89
C GLY A 107 -4.41 2.13 25.30
N ILE A 108 -4.46 1.80 24.01
CA ILE A 108 -3.32 1.27 23.24
C ILE A 108 -2.95 2.30 22.19
N ASP A 109 -1.65 2.61 22.10
CA ASP A 109 -1.10 3.59 21.17
C ASP A 109 -0.53 2.91 19.91
N CYS A 110 -1.38 2.13 19.25
CA CYS A 110 -1.04 1.44 18.01
C CYS A 110 -2.28 1.35 17.13
N ALA A 111 -2.40 2.28 16.18
CA ALA A 111 -3.46 2.28 15.20
C ALA A 111 -3.11 1.42 13.99
N LEU A 112 -4.12 0.68 13.51
CA LEU A 112 -4.05 -0.12 12.30
C LEU A 112 -4.93 0.51 11.23
N MET A 113 -4.33 0.76 10.07
CA MET A 113 -5.02 1.31 8.91
C MET A 113 -5.97 0.26 8.32
N CYS A 114 -7.27 0.54 8.37
CA CYS A 114 -8.34 -0.37 7.96
C CYS A 114 -9.10 0.23 6.78
N THR A 115 -9.26 -0.55 5.71
CA THR A 115 -10.05 -0.21 4.52
C THR A 115 -11.14 -1.25 4.33
N SER A 116 -12.29 -0.83 3.83
CA SER A 116 -13.47 -1.66 3.61
C SER A 116 -14.07 -1.35 2.23
N ASN A 117 -14.68 -2.35 1.60
CA ASN A 117 -15.46 -2.16 0.38
C ASN A 117 -16.87 -1.62 0.65
N GLU A 118 -17.30 -1.68 1.91
CA GLU A 118 -18.61 -1.21 2.37
C GLU A 118 -18.43 -0.04 3.33
N ASP A 119 -19.23 1.02 3.14
CA ASP A 119 -19.29 2.18 4.02
C ASP A 119 -20.19 1.87 5.24
N VAL A 120 -19.83 0.83 5.99
CA VAL A 120 -20.48 0.45 7.27
C VAL A 120 -19.45 0.23 8.36
N ALA A 121 -19.74 0.72 9.57
CA ALA A 121 -18.80 0.68 10.71
C ALA A 121 -18.29 -0.74 10.99
N GLU A 122 -19.18 -1.72 10.94
CA GLU A 122 -18.89 -3.11 11.26
C GLU A 122 -17.88 -3.75 10.30
N SER A 123 -17.87 -3.36 9.03
CA SER A 123 -16.88 -3.86 8.07
C SER A 123 -15.47 -3.37 8.40
N PHE A 124 -15.31 -2.09 8.77
CA PHE A 124 -14.02 -1.57 9.24
C PHE A 124 -13.57 -2.23 10.56
N ILE A 125 -14.49 -2.45 11.49
CA ILE A 125 -14.23 -3.16 12.76
C ILE A 125 -13.74 -4.59 12.50
N ASN A 126 -14.41 -5.33 11.60
CA ASN A 126 -14.02 -6.69 11.25
C ASN A 126 -12.63 -6.75 10.62
N VAL A 127 -12.30 -5.80 9.75
CA VAL A 127 -10.95 -5.66 9.18
C VAL A 127 -9.92 -5.38 10.28
N PHE A 128 -10.22 -4.50 11.22
CA PHE A 128 -9.35 -4.22 12.37
C PHE A 128 -9.11 -5.46 13.22
N LEU A 129 -10.17 -6.15 13.63
CA LEU A 129 -10.09 -7.35 14.47
C LEU A 129 -9.28 -8.47 13.78
N LYS A 130 -9.41 -8.61 12.46
CA LYS A 130 -8.60 -9.54 11.69
C LYS A 130 -7.12 -9.14 11.68
N LYS A 131 -6.82 -7.89 11.31
CA LYS A 131 -5.44 -7.37 11.25
C LYS A 131 -4.74 -7.40 12.61
N TYR A 132 -5.45 -7.01 13.67
CA TYR A 132 -4.93 -7.00 15.02
C TYR A 132 -4.59 -8.43 15.48
N LYS A 133 -5.46 -9.41 15.21
CA LYS A 133 -5.17 -10.82 15.49
C LYS A 133 -4.00 -11.37 14.67
N GLU A 134 -3.90 -11.00 13.39
CA GLU A 134 -2.77 -11.40 12.54
C GLU A 134 -1.44 -10.83 13.03
N GLN A 135 -1.45 -9.59 13.54
CA GLN A 135 -0.25 -8.89 13.99
C GLN A 135 0.17 -9.25 15.42
N PHE A 136 -0.78 -9.45 16.34
CA PHE A 136 -0.52 -9.62 17.77
C PHE A 136 -0.95 -10.99 18.34
N GLY A 137 -1.70 -11.78 17.57
CA GLY A 137 -2.10 -13.16 17.93
C GLY A 137 -3.39 -13.27 18.76
N PHE A 138 -3.98 -12.17 19.21
CA PHE A 138 -5.21 -12.14 20.03
C PHE A 138 -6.04 -10.89 19.74
N ASN A 139 -7.28 -10.87 20.23
CA ASN A 139 -8.13 -9.68 20.28
C ASN A 139 -8.45 -9.32 21.73
N LEU A 140 -8.86 -8.08 21.97
CA LEU A 140 -9.26 -7.60 23.30
C LEU A 140 -10.77 -7.46 23.35
N PRO A 141 -11.51 -8.50 23.78
CA PRO A 141 -12.96 -8.43 23.87
C PRO A 141 -13.38 -7.34 24.86
N ASN A 142 -14.53 -6.70 24.60
CA ASN A 142 -15.11 -5.64 25.42
C ASN A 142 -14.28 -4.35 25.54
N ARG A 143 -13.17 -4.23 24.80
CA ARG A 143 -12.38 -2.99 24.77
C ARG A 143 -12.88 -2.09 23.64
N PRO A 144 -13.25 -0.82 23.91
CA PRO A 144 -13.70 0.10 22.89
C PRO A 144 -12.66 0.27 21.78
N ILE A 145 -13.12 0.38 20.54
CA ILE A 145 -12.30 0.68 19.38
C ILE A 145 -12.44 2.16 19.06
N ILE A 146 -11.33 2.87 19.00
CA ILE A 146 -11.23 4.29 18.69
C ILE A 146 -10.84 4.44 17.22
N VAL A 147 -11.53 5.31 16.51
CA VAL A 147 -11.03 5.90 15.27
C VAL A 147 -10.07 7.00 15.65
N ASP A 148 -8.78 6.75 15.48
CA ASP A 148 -7.74 7.72 15.82
C ASP A 148 -7.73 8.87 14.81
N ASP A 149 -7.70 8.51 13.53
CA ASP A 149 -7.84 9.43 12.41
C ASP A 149 -8.59 8.78 11.23
N ILE A 150 -9.10 9.66 10.38
CA ILE A 150 -9.78 9.35 9.13
C ILE A 150 -8.85 9.73 7.99
N ARG A 151 -8.71 8.84 7.01
CA ARG A 151 -7.83 9.04 5.86
C ARG A 151 -8.54 8.67 4.57
N ILE A 152 -8.27 9.42 3.50
CA ILE A 152 -8.63 9.03 2.14
C ILE A 152 -7.40 9.03 1.25
N ARG A 153 -7.42 8.22 0.20
CA ARG A 153 -6.46 8.25 -0.89
C ARG A 153 -7.19 8.33 -2.20
N ALA A 154 -7.09 9.47 -2.88
CA ALA A 154 -7.55 9.62 -4.26
C ALA A 154 -6.40 9.23 -5.21
N LEU A 155 -6.68 8.40 -6.21
CA LEU A 155 -5.72 7.92 -7.20
C LEU A 155 -6.25 8.15 -8.62
N ALA A 156 -5.41 8.70 -9.49
CA ALA A 156 -5.63 8.72 -10.94
C ALA A 156 -4.58 7.84 -11.62
N LYS A 157 -5.03 6.90 -12.44
CA LYS A 157 -4.12 5.96 -13.11
C LYS A 157 -3.14 6.68 -14.02
N SER A 158 -1.87 6.27 -13.99
CA SER A 158 -0.87 6.77 -14.94
C SER A 158 -1.29 6.43 -16.38
N ALA A 159 -1.08 7.39 -17.30
CA ALA A 159 -1.31 7.19 -18.73
C ALA A 159 -0.24 6.30 -19.37
N MET A 160 0.91 6.09 -18.72
CA MET A 160 1.97 5.22 -19.23
C MET A 160 1.64 3.75 -18.96
N ASN A 161 1.39 3.00 -20.04
CA ASN A 161 1.26 1.56 -20.01
C ASN A 161 2.49 0.93 -20.68
N ILE A 162 3.38 0.35 -19.88
CA ILE A 162 4.52 -0.38 -20.39
C ILE A 162 4.11 -1.84 -20.52
N ASP A 163 4.42 -2.47 -21.66
CA ASP A 163 4.13 -3.89 -21.89
C ASP A 163 4.74 -4.71 -20.75
N ARG A 164 3.86 -5.28 -19.90
CA ARG A 164 4.24 -6.02 -18.69
C ARG A 164 4.82 -7.40 -19.02
N LYS A 165 5.02 -7.72 -20.30
CA LYS A 165 5.72 -8.93 -20.69
C LYS A 165 7.11 -8.90 -20.07
N ILE A 166 7.30 -9.81 -19.12
CA ILE A 166 8.63 -10.24 -18.73
C ILE A 166 9.30 -10.65 -20.04
N ASP A 167 10.37 -9.95 -20.39
CA ASP A 167 11.16 -10.30 -21.56
C ASP A 167 11.73 -11.70 -21.32
N THR A 168 11.10 -12.70 -21.94
CA THR A 168 11.40 -14.13 -21.77
C THR A 168 12.37 -14.62 -22.85
N ARG A 169 13.21 -13.75 -23.41
CA ARG A 169 14.18 -14.15 -24.45
C ARG A 169 15.62 -13.68 -24.20
N PRO A 170 16.61 -14.48 -24.64
CA PRO A 170 16.47 -15.63 -25.53
C PRO A 170 16.62 -16.99 -24.82
N LYS A 171 16.01 -18.01 -25.43
CA LYS A 171 16.32 -19.44 -25.27
C LYS A 171 17.76 -19.79 -25.74
N ASP A 172 18.70 -18.87 -25.60
CA ASP A 172 20.11 -19.12 -25.83
C ASP A 172 20.73 -19.57 -24.52
N LYS A 173 21.20 -20.82 -24.51
CA LYS A 173 21.84 -21.53 -23.41
C LYS A 173 23.23 -20.97 -23.06
N SER A 174 23.43 -19.65 -23.09
CA SER A 174 24.71 -18.99 -22.77
C SER A 174 24.68 -18.14 -21.50
N PHE A 175 23.50 -17.82 -20.97
CA PHE A 175 23.42 -17.23 -19.63
C PHE A 175 23.52 -18.32 -18.57
N LYS A 176 24.69 -18.43 -17.93
CA LYS A 176 24.83 -19.18 -16.69
C LYS A 176 23.87 -18.55 -15.67
N GLU A 177 22.84 -19.29 -15.27
CA GLU A 177 22.20 -19.05 -13.98
C GLU A 177 23.32 -19.01 -12.93
N LEU A 178 23.59 -17.83 -12.39
CA LEU A 178 24.43 -17.70 -11.22
C LEU A 178 23.61 -18.22 -10.04
N LYS A 179 23.64 -19.54 -9.85
CA LYS A 179 23.27 -20.15 -8.57
C LYS A 179 24.26 -19.62 -7.53
N VAL A 180 23.75 -18.80 -6.62
CA VAL A 180 24.52 -18.18 -5.53
C VAL A 180 24.86 -19.20 -4.46
#